data_AF-A0AAV5T997-F1
#
_entry.id   AF-A0AAV5T997-F1
#
_cell.length_a   1.000
_cell.length_b   1.000
_cell.length_c   1.000
_cell.angle_alpha   90.00
_cell.angle_beta   90.00
_cell.angle_gamma   90.00
#
_symmetry.space_group_name_H-M   'P 1'
#
loop_
_entity.id
_entity.type
_entity.pdbx_description
1 polymer ?
#
loop_
_entity_poly.entity_id
_entity_poly.type
_entity_poly.pdbx_seq_one_letter_code
_entity_poly.pdbx_strand_id
1 'polypeptide(L)'
;MWSRVNGEDREETIQRLLHPDSLPTSFVVDGEEEEKNEDGVEGNVEDVNEKTREKMKNERKELRRRTKVEEFIQKCRCDDECLKIALAAEFTERLREKVKEKTQFYCSAGVGNNKMMAKLVCAAHKPRKQSFVPPG
;
A
#
# COMPACT_ATOMS: atom_id res chain seq x y z
N MET A 1 10.01 8.24 5.67
CA MET A 1 9.13 9.43 5.64
C MET A 1 9.88 10.58 4.97
N TRP A 2 9.35 11.10 3.86
CA TRP A 2 10.02 12.11 3.04
C TRP A 2 9.70 13.52 3.58
N SER A 3 10.74 14.34 3.80
CA SER A 3 10.59 15.65 4.47
C SER A 3 10.38 16.82 3.52
N ARG A 4 10.94 16.79 2.31
CA ARG A 4 10.77 17.86 1.31
C ARG A 4 10.78 17.31 -0.10
N VAL A 5 9.95 17.90 -0.96
CA VAL A 5 9.93 17.66 -2.41
C VAL A 5 9.92 19.03 -3.09
N ASN A 6 10.82 19.26 -4.05
CA ASN A 6 10.98 20.55 -4.75
C ASN A 6 11.12 21.79 -3.85
N GLY A 7 11.65 21.62 -2.64
CA GLY A 7 11.77 22.74 -1.70
C GLY A 7 10.47 23.11 -1.00
N GLU A 8 9.37 22.39 -1.20
CA GLU A 8 8.17 22.44 -0.37
C GLU A 8 8.29 21.42 0.77
N ASP A 9 7.70 21.71 1.93
CA ASP A 9 7.49 20.70 2.98
C ASP A 9 6.35 19.76 2.59
N ARG A 10 6.32 18.56 3.18
CA ARG A 10 5.34 17.51 2.92
C ARG A 10 3.89 18.00 2.96
N GLU A 11 3.54 18.78 3.97
CA GLU A 11 2.16 19.26 4.14
C GLU A 11 1.78 20.29 3.07
N GLU A 12 2.70 21.18 2.68
CA GLU A 12 2.48 22.13 1.58
C GLU A 12 2.27 21.39 0.26
N THR A 13 3.12 20.39 -0.04
CA THR A 13 2.97 19.55 -1.21
C THR A 13 1.63 18.82 -1.22
N ILE A 14 1.20 18.24 -0.09
CA ILE A 14 -0.11 17.55 0.00
C ILE A 14 -1.26 18.52 -0.24
N GLN A 15 -1.24 19.70 0.39
CA GLN A 15 -2.30 20.71 0.23
C GLN A 15 -2.42 21.18 -1.22
N ARG A 16 -1.28 21.43 -1.89
CA ARG A 16 -1.24 21.84 -3.30
C ARG A 16 -1.79 20.75 -4.23
N LEU A 17 -1.40 19.49 -3.99
CA LEU A 17 -1.79 18.37 -4.85
C LEU A 17 -3.22 17.88 -4.62
N LEU A 18 -3.82 18.16 -3.46
CA LEU A 18 -5.21 17.81 -3.14
C LEU A 18 -6.20 18.94 -3.45
N HIS A 19 -5.79 19.97 -4.20
CA HIS A 19 -6.70 21.02 -4.64
C HIS A 19 -7.86 20.42 -5.47
N PRO A 20 -9.11 20.89 -5.29
CA PRO A 20 -10.28 20.34 -5.97
C PRO A 20 -10.22 20.41 -7.51
N ASP A 21 -9.49 21.37 -8.06
CA ASP A 21 -9.30 21.52 -9.52
C ASP A 21 -8.23 20.59 -10.11
N SER A 22 -7.59 19.79 -9.26
CA SER A 22 -6.48 18.94 -9.66
C SER A 22 -6.98 17.60 -10.25
N LEU A 23 -6.27 17.05 -11.24
CA LEU A 23 -6.68 15.78 -11.88
C LEU A 23 -6.89 14.65 -10.85
N PRO A 24 -7.94 13.83 -11.02
CA PRO A 24 -8.35 12.86 -10.02
C PRO A 24 -7.33 11.74 -9.88
N THR A 25 -7.08 11.33 -8.64
CA THR A 25 -6.41 10.07 -8.32
C THR A 25 -7.40 9.16 -7.60
N SER A 26 -7.49 7.89 -7.99
CA SER A 26 -8.41 6.91 -7.43
C SER A 26 -7.64 5.74 -6.84
N PHE A 27 -8.16 5.17 -5.77
CA PHE A 27 -7.70 3.90 -5.22
C PHE A 27 -8.86 2.94 -5.04
N VAL A 28 -8.55 1.64 -5.13
CA VAL A 28 -9.47 0.53 -4.87
C VAL A 28 -8.82 -0.37 -3.84
N VAL A 29 -9.60 -0.83 -2.86
CA VAL A 29 -9.20 -1.84 -1.88
C VAL A 29 -10.18 -3.00 -1.99
N ASP A 30 -9.66 -4.20 -2.19
CA ASP A 30 -10.45 -5.43 -2.23
C ASP A 30 -10.07 -6.29 -1.01
N GLY A 31 -11.08 -6.65 -0.20
CA GLY A 31 -10.91 -7.57 0.92
C GLY A 31 -10.51 -8.97 0.46
N GLU A 32 -9.73 -9.64 1.30
CA GLU A 32 -9.30 -11.02 1.09
C GLU A 32 -9.58 -11.84 2.35
N GLU A 33 -10.31 -12.94 2.19
CA GLU A 33 -10.50 -13.91 3.24
C GLU A 33 -9.20 -14.71 3.45
N GLU A 34 -8.85 -14.95 4.71
CA GLU A 34 -7.77 -15.86 5.06
C GLU A 34 -8.35 -17.28 5.19
N GLU A 35 -7.71 -18.25 4.55
CA GLU A 35 -7.98 -19.67 4.81
C GLU A 35 -7.56 -19.93 6.26
N LYS A 36 -8.54 -20.10 7.15
CA LYS A 36 -8.27 -20.33 8.57
C LYS A 36 -7.52 -21.65 8.70
N ASN A 37 -6.27 -21.62 9.12
CA ASN A 37 -5.68 -22.76 9.79
C ASN A 37 -6.37 -22.86 11.16
N GLU A 38 -7.20 -23.88 11.35
CA GLU A 38 -7.85 -24.15 12.62
C GLU A 38 -6.77 -24.40 13.68
N ASP A 39 -6.62 -23.47 14.63
CA ASP A 39 -5.77 -23.62 15.81
C ASP A 39 -6.39 -24.69 16.74
N GLY A 40 -6.17 -25.96 16.42
CA GLY A 40 -6.22 -27.03 17.41
C GLY A 40 -5.02 -26.89 18.34
N VAL A 41 -5.22 -26.30 19.52
CA VAL A 41 -4.15 -26.04 20.49
C VAL A 41 -3.70 -27.34 21.17
N GLU A 42 -2.77 -28.04 20.53
CA GLU A 42 -1.70 -28.84 21.15
C GLU A 42 -0.40 -28.59 20.35
N GLY A 43 0.21 -27.42 20.52
CA GLY A 43 1.35 -26.98 19.69
C GLY A 43 2.70 -27.50 20.19
N ASN A 44 3.37 -28.34 19.40
CA ASN A 44 4.77 -28.75 19.59
C ASN A 44 5.77 -27.61 19.24
N VAL A 45 7.03 -27.71 19.73
CA VAL A 45 8.11 -26.72 19.52
C VAL A 45 8.38 -26.41 18.04
N GLU A 46 8.12 -27.35 17.14
CA GLU A 46 8.28 -27.18 15.69
C GLU A 46 7.26 -26.19 15.09
N ASP A 47 6.01 -26.20 15.57
CA ASP A 47 4.92 -25.33 15.10
C ASP A 47 5.17 -23.85 15.48
N VAL A 48 5.75 -23.62 16.66
CA VAL A 48 6.16 -22.28 17.11
C VAL A 48 7.24 -21.67 16.20
N ASN A 49 8.17 -22.51 15.72
CA ASN A 49 9.27 -22.06 14.86
C ASN A 49 8.78 -21.72 13.43
N GLU A 50 7.80 -22.47 12.92
CA GLU A 50 7.18 -22.21 11.62
C GLU A 50 6.36 -20.91 11.63
N LYS A 51 5.46 -20.72 12.60
CA LYS A 51 4.67 -19.49 12.77
C LYS A 51 5.57 -18.25 12.86
N THR A 52 6.68 -18.35 13.58
CA THR A 52 7.68 -17.27 13.69
C THR A 52 8.33 -16.96 12.35
N ARG A 53 8.69 -17.99 11.57
CA ARG A 53 9.33 -17.83 10.26
C ARG A 53 8.40 -17.20 9.23
N GLU A 54 7.12 -17.56 9.24
CA GLU A 54 6.11 -16.95 8.37
C GLU A 54 5.86 -15.48 8.71
N LYS A 55 5.76 -15.17 10.01
CA LYS A 55 5.64 -13.78 10.48
C LYS A 55 6.79 -12.91 9.97
N MET A 56 8.03 -13.39 10.13
CA MET A 56 9.23 -12.70 9.64
C MET A 56 9.24 -12.53 8.11
N LYS A 57 8.77 -13.54 7.35
CA LYS A 57 8.63 -13.44 5.89
C LYS A 57 7.62 -12.37 5.49
N ASN A 58 6.50 -12.27 6.20
CA ASN A 58 5.45 -11.29 5.92
C ASN A 58 5.92 -9.88 6.27
N GLU A 59 6.57 -9.68 7.40
CA GLU A 59 7.16 -8.38 7.78
C GLU A 59 8.19 -7.89 6.75
N ARG A 60 9.04 -8.78 6.22
CA ARG A 60 9.97 -8.44 5.13
C ARG A 60 9.25 -8.01 3.85
N LYS A 61 8.14 -8.66 3.50
CA LYS A 61 7.33 -8.29 2.32
C LYS A 61 6.70 -6.91 2.50
N GLU A 62 6.14 -6.63 3.67
CA GLU A 62 5.56 -5.32 4.00
C GLU A 62 6.62 -4.21 4.00
N LEU A 63 7.80 -4.47 4.59
CA LEU A 63 8.92 -3.52 4.56
C LEU A 63 9.35 -3.20 3.13
N ARG A 64 9.57 -4.23 2.30
CA ARG A 64 9.96 -4.06 0.89
C ARG A 64 8.94 -3.21 0.12
N ARG A 65 7.66 -3.39 0.42
CA ARG A 65 6.56 -2.66 -0.22
C ARG A 65 6.56 -1.19 0.21
N ARG A 66 6.75 -0.89 1.50
CA ARG A 66 6.92 0.48 1.99
C ARG A 66 8.13 1.17 1.35
N THR A 67 9.28 0.51 1.31
CA THR A 67 10.49 1.04 0.68
C THR A 67 10.27 1.38 -0.80
N LYS A 68 9.59 0.51 -1.56
CA LYS A 68 9.23 0.79 -2.96
C LYS A 68 8.36 2.03 -3.13
N VAL A 69 7.40 2.25 -2.23
CA VAL A 69 6.56 3.45 -2.26
C VAL A 69 7.40 4.69 -1.97
N GLU A 70 8.28 4.63 -0.97
CA GLU A 70 9.19 5.74 -0.66
C GLU A 70 10.12 6.08 -1.82
N GLU A 71 10.74 5.06 -2.45
CA GLU A 71 11.56 5.21 -3.66
C GLU A 71 10.75 5.84 -4.80
N PHE A 72 9.50 5.41 -4.98
CA PHE A 72 8.62 5.96 -6.01
C PHE A 72 8.30 7.45 -5.76
N ILE A 73 8.04 7.84 -4.52
CA ILE A 73 7.88 9.26 -4.15
C ILE A 73 9.13 10.06 -4.48
N GLN A 74 10.33 9.52 -4.22
CA GLN A 74 11.58 10.19 -4.59
C GLN A 74 11.72 10.37 -6.10
N LYS A 75 11.26 9.39 -6.88
CA LYS A 75 11.31 9.44 -8.34
C LYS A 75 10.31 10.45 -8.92
N CYS A 76 9.13 10.59 -8.32
CA CYS A 76 8.08 11.50 -8.77
C CYS A 76 8.30 12.97 -8.37
N ARG A 77 9.45 13.34 -7.79
CA ARG A 77 9.67 14.67 -7.22
C ARG A 77 9.32 15.82 -8.18
N CYS A 78 9.62 15.70 -9.47
CA CYS A 78 9.41 16.76 -10.46
C CYS A 78 8.10 16.65 -11.26
N ASP A 79 7.21 15.73 -10.91
CA ASP A 79 5.96 15.49 -11.63
C ASP A 79 4.80 15.37 -10.64
N ASP A 80 3.91 16.37 -10.66
CA ASP A 80 2.76 16.45 -9.76
C ASP A 80 1.77 15.29 -9.94
N GLU A 81 1.55 14.80 -11.17
CA GLU A 81 0.65 13.67 -11.40
C GLU A 81 1.25 12.38 -10.85
N CYS A 82 2.54 12.16 -11.09
CA CYS A 82 3.28 11.03 -10.53
C CYS A 82 3.26 11.10 -9.00
N LEU A 83 3.50 12.30 -8.45
CA LEU A 83 3.56 12.51 -7.02
C LEU A 83 2.21 12.25 -6.35
N LYS A 84 1.09 12.65 -6.96
CA LYS A 84 -0.26 12.29 -6.47
C LYS A 84 -0.47 10.79 -6.38
N ILE A 85 -0.09 10.04 -7.41
CA ILE A 85 -0.19 8.57 -7.39
C ILE A 85 0.70 7.99 -6.29
N ALA A 86 1.90 8.54 -6.10
CA ALA A 86 2.82 8.10 -5.07
C ALA A 86 2.28 8.39 -3.64
N LEU A 87 1.65 9.55 -3.43
CA LEU A 87 0.97 9.90 -2.18
C LEU A 87 -0.24 9.01 -1.91
N ALA A 88 -1.07 8.78 -2.92
CA ALA A 88 -2.20 7.86 -2.83
C ALA A 88 -1.72 6.43 -2.53
N ALA A 89 -0.58 6.01 -3.08
CA ALA A 89 0.04 4.74 -2.75
C ALA A 89 0.46 4.68 -1.28
N GLU A 90 1.15 5.70 -0.76
CA GLU A 90 1.51 5.80 0.66
C GLU A 90 0.27 5.72 1.57
N PHE A 91 -0.75 6.52 1.26
CA PHE A 91 -1.99 6.57 2.04
C PHE A 91 -2.73 5.22 2.05
N THR A 92 -2.85 4.60 0.88
CA THR A 92 -3.53 3.31 0.74
C THR A 92 -2.82 2.22 1.55
N GLU A 93 -1.49 2.27 1.69
CA GLU A 93 -0.78 1.28 2.52
C GLU A 93 -1.04 1.45 4.01
N ARG A 94 -1.07 2.70 4.48
CA ARG A 94 -1.48 2.98 5.86
C ARG A 94 -2.92 2.52 6.11
N LEU A 95 -3.81 2.64 5.12
CA LEU A 95 -5.17 2.12 5.21
C LEU A 95 -5.19 0.59 5.31
N ARG A 96 -4.46 -0.13 4.47
CA ARG A 96 -4.39 -1.60 4.52
C ARG A 96 -3.87 -2.10 5.86
N GLU A 97 -2.87 -1.44 6.41
CA GLU A 97 -2.35 -1.72 7.76
C GLU A 97 -3.41 -1.52 8.84
N LYS A 98 -4.15 -0.39 8.79
CA LYS A 98 -5.27 -0.13 9.72
C LYS A 98 -6.42 -1.12 9.57
N VAL A 99 -6.72 -1.58 8.36
CA VAL A 99 -7.72 -2.63 8.12
C VAL A 99 -7.28 -3.92 8.79
N LYS A 100 -6.03 -4.35 8.57
CA LYS A 100 -5.49 -5.54 9.21
C LYS A 100 -5.49 -5.43 10.73
N GLU A 101 -5.03 -4.30 11.27
CA GLU A 101 -5.01 -4.06 12.71
C GLU A 101 -6.40 -4.19 13.35
N LYS A 102 -7.41 -3.57 12.73
CA LYS A 102 -8.77 -3.49 13.30
C LYS A 102 -9.64 -4.72 13.04
N THR A 103 -9.39 -5.44 11.93
CA THR A 103 -10.29 -6.49 11.46
C THR A 103 -9.63 -7.86 11.37
N GLN A 104 -8.29 -7.92 11.45
CA GLN A 104 -7.47 -9.09 11.17
C GLN A 104 -7.60 -9.62 9.72
N PHE A 105 -8.33 -8.94 8.85
CA PHE A 105 -8.41 -9.28 7.43
C PHE A 105 -7.28 -8.65 6.64
N TYR A 106 -6.84 -9.39 5.63
CA TYR A 106 -5.97 -8.84 4.61
C TYR A 106 -6.80 -8.22 3.48
N CYS A 107 -6.14 -7.36 2.72
CA CYS A 107 -6.71 -6.78 1.53
C CYS A 107 -5.61 -6.54 0.51
N SER A 108 -5.97 -6.51 -0.77
CA SER A 108 -5.14 -5.96 -1.84
C SER A 108 -5.64 -4.57 -2.22
N ALA A 109 -4.76 -3.77 -2.82
CA ALA A 109 -5.16 -2.46 -3.30
C ALA A 109 -4.51 -2.07 -4.63
N GLY A 110 -5.22 -1.22 -5.37
CA GLY A 110 -4.75 -0.64 -6.62
C GLY A 110 -4.90 0.87 -6.63
N VAL A 111 -3.92 1.58 -7.17
CA VAL A 111 -3.95 3.05 -7.32
C VAL A 111 -3.72 3.43 -8.78
N GLY A 112 -4.50 4.39 -9.28
CA GLY A 112 -4.34 4.93 -10.62
C GLY A 112 -5.04 6.28 -10.80
N ASN A 113 -4.91 6.85 -11.99
CA ASN A 113 -5.54 8.13 -12.36
C ASN A 113 -7.07 8.07 -12.50
N ASN A 114 -7.67 6.88 -12.48
CA ASN A 114 -9.12 6.71 -12.47
C ASN A 114 -9.52 5.37 -11.83
N LYS A 115 -10.82 5.22 -11.57
CA LYS A 115 -11.39 4.02 -10.90
C LYS A 115 -11.16 2.74 -11.69
N MET A 116 -11.23 2.81 -13.02
CA MET A 116 -11.02 1.65 -13.89
C MET A 116 -9.58 1.15 -13.76
N MET A 117 -8.60 2.05 -13.86
CA MET A 117 -7.21 1.68 -13.72
C MET A 117 -6.89 1.16 -12.32
N ALA A 118 -7.38 1.85 -11.28
CA ALA A 118 -7.22 1.38 -9.91
C ALA A 118 -7.77 -0.04 -9.70
N LYS A 119 -8.93 -0.38 -10.30
CA LYS A 119 -9.50 -1.73 -10.19
C LYS A 119 -8.66 -2.78 -10.93
N LEU A 120 -8.24 -2.48 -12.16
CA LEU A 120 -7.45 -3.40 -12.98
C LEU A 120 -6.11 -3.74 -12.30
N VAL A 121 -5.40 -2.72 -11.80
CA VAL A 121 -4.09 -2.91 -11.18
C VAL A 121 -4.20 -3.57 -9.81
N CYS A 122 -5.30 -3.33 -9.08
CA CYS A 122 -5.61 -4.03 -7.83
C CYS A 122 -5.74 -5.55 -8.05
N ALA A 123 -6.36 -5.97 -9.16
CA ALA A 123 -6.56 -7.38 -9.47
C ALA A 123 -5.28 -8.08 -9.94
N ALA A 124 -4.37 -7.35 -10.59
CA ALA A 124 -3.19 -7.93 -11.24
C ALA A 124 -2.23 -8.68 -10.31
N HIS A 125 -2.13 -8.28 -9.03
CA HIS A 125 -1.10 -8.79 -8.13
C HIS A 125 -1.60 -9.37 -6.80
N LYS A 126 -2.87 -9.77 -6.72
CA LYS A 126 -3.41 -10.49 -5.57
C LYS A 126 -2.64 -11.80 -5.28
N PRO A 127 -2.64 -12.32 -4.05
CA PRO A 127 -3.22 -11.74 -2.84
C PRO A 127 -2.23 -10.86 -2.04
N ARG A 128 -2.77 -10.04 -1.13
CA ARG A 128 -2.09 -9.23 -0.10
C ARG A 128 -1.08 -8.23 -0.64
N LYS A 129 -1.30 -7.66 -1.83
CA LYS A 129 -0.37 -6.69 -2.43
C LYS A 129 -1.04 -5.36 -2.78
N GLN A 130 -0.20 -4.35 -2.92
CA GLN A 130 -0.56 -3.09 -3.56
C GLN A 130 0.09 -3.03 -4.93
N SER A 131 -0.63 -2.45 -5.89
CA SER A 131 -0.10 -2.03 -7.17
C SER A 131 -0.51 -0.59 -7.47
N PHE A 132 0.35 0.14 -8.17
CA PHE A 132 0.03 1.46 -8.67
C PHE A 132 0.60 1.60 -10.09
N VAL A 133 -0.08 2.36 -10.93
CA VAL A 133 0.37 2.68 -12.29
C VAL A 133 0.71 4.17 -12.34
N PRO A 134 1.96 4.53 -12.67
CA PRO A 134 2.35 5.92 -12.89
C PRO A 134 1.53 6.57 -14.02
N PRO A 135 1.49 7.92 -14.09
CA PRO A 135 0.98 8.61 -15.26
C PRO A 135 1.82 8.24 -16.50
N GLY A 136 1.21 8.33 -17.68
CA GLY A 136 1.85 8.01 -18.97
C GLY A 136 2.79 9.10 -19.47
#